data_AF-A0A1I7TKM1-F1
#
_entry.id   AF-A0A1I7TKM1-F1
#
_cell.length_a   1.000
_cell.length_b   1.000
_cell.length_c   1.000
_cell.angle_alpha   90.00
_cell.angle_beta   90.00
_cell.angle_gamma   90.00
#
_symmetry.space_group_name_H-M   'P 1'
#
loop_
_entity.id
_entity.type
_entity.pdbx_description
1 polymer ?
#
loop_
_entity_poly.entity_id
_entity_poly.type
_entity_poly.pdbx_seq_one_letter_code
_entity_poly.pdbx_strand_id
1 'polypeptide(L)'
;MMIIEERSNEDLNLESIDNDLRMEKIHQNAEKVGWEHFSKSVRRNLLEKRHTLESRVRLDVLSSLAFIKEHLPIEKDTNVFRKIQQLADGLGDHCVVTAHSNGCYIKHPDVTIDIGIAEDNISSCKIGYFGQPLFDAPDALNLLKTGEFSKLRDAVSLILSSLPKEISM
;
A
#
# COMPACT_ATOMS: atom_id res chain seq x y z
N MET A 1 57.73 -14.31 -7.30
CA MET A 1 56.93 -14.04 -8.51
C MET A 1 55.47 -14.12 -8.08
N MET A 2 54.78 -12.99 -8.09
CA MET A 2 53.46 -12.78 -7.48
C MET A 2 52.38 -13.15 -8.51
N ILE A 3 51.50 -14.10 -8.19
CA ILE A 3 50.31 -14.39 -8.97
C ILE A 3 49.23 -13.45 -8.41
N ILE A 4 48.91 -12.40 -9.15
CA ILE A 4 47.78 -11.52 -8.86
C ILE A 4 46.60 -12.12 -9.60
N GLU A 5 45.63 -12.65 -8.85
CA GLU A 5 44.33 -13.06 -9.36
C GLU A 5 43.63 -11.87 -10.03
N GLU A 6 43.18 -12.08 -11.27
CA GLU A 6 42.26 -11.19 -11.96
C GLU A 6 40.96 -11.10 -11.17
N ARG A 7 40.80 -10.02 -10.39
CA ARG A 7 39.49 -9.56 -9.91
C ARG A 7 38.68 -9.06 -11.10
N SER A 8 37.99 -9.97 -11.75
CA SER A 8 36.99 -9.71 -12.77
C SER A 8 35.77 -8.99 -12.17
N ASN A 9 35.55 -7.74 -12.60
CA ASN A 9 34.23 -7.14 -12.85
C ASN A 9 33.15 -7.30 -11.75
N GLU A 10 33.40 -6.77 -10.56
CA GLU A 10 32.35 -6.43 -9.59
C GLU A 10 32.36 -4.94 -9.25
N ASP A 11 32.60 -4.07 -10.24
CA ASP A 11 32.01 -2.74 -10.21
C ASP A 11 30.51 -2.90 -10.50
N LEU A 12 29.82 -3.52 -9.52
CA LEU A 12 28.39 -3.45 -9.34
C LEU A 12 28.01 -2.00 -9.55
N ASN A 13 27.17 -1.79 -10.57
CA ASN A 13 26.83 -0.50 -11.13
C ASN A 13 25.95 0.27 -10.11
N LEU A 14 26.53 0.64 -8.97
CA LEU A 14 25.92 1.30 -7.82
C LEU A 14 25.23 2.60 -8.23
N GLU A 15 25.75 3.23 -9.28
CA GLU A 15 25.19 4.44 -9.88
C GLU A 15 23.90 4.17 -10.65
N SER A 16 23.76 2.99 -11.27
CA SER A 16 22.49 2.55 -11.87
C SER A 16 21.45 2.17 -10.81
N ILE A 17 21.88 1.53 -9.72
CA ILE A 17 21.00 1.17 -8.59
C ILE A 17 20.51 2.43 -7.85
N ASP A 18 21.36 3.43 -7.64
CA ASP A 18 20.97 4.71 -7.02
C ASP A 18 20.07 5.55 -7.94
N ASN A 19 20.29 5.51 -9.26
CA ASN A 19 19.39 6.15 -10.22
C ASN A 19 18.04 5.46 -10.29
N ASP A 20 17.98 4.13 -10.24
CA ASP A 20 16.72 3.39 -10.20
C ASP A 20 15.96 3.67 -8.89
N LEU A 21 16.65 3.68 -7.75
CA LEU A 21 16.07 4.07 -6.45
C LEU A 21 15.59 5.53 -6.41
N ARG A 22 16.28 6.44 -7.11
CA ARG A 22 15.88 7.86 -7.24
C ARG A 22 14.69 8.03 -8.16
N MET A 23 14.69 7.39 -9.32
CA MET A 23 13.57 7.44 -10.26
C MET A 23 12.33 6.77 -9.66
N GLU A 24 12.51 5.67 -8.92
CA GLU A 24 11.43 5.00 -8.19
C GLU A 24 10.87 5.88 -7.06
N LYS A 25 11.70 6.62 -6.32
CA LYS A 25 11.25 7.64 -5.36
C LYS A 25 10.50 8.80 -6.03
N ILE A 26 10.92 9.25 -7.20
CA ILE A 26 10.27 10.34 -7.95
C ILE A 26 8.91 9.87 -8.50
N HIS A 27 8.84 8.67 -9.05
CA HIS A 27 7.60 8.09 -9.58
C HIS A 27 6.62 7.69 -8.48
N GLN A 28 7.07 7.17 -7.34
CA GLN A 28 6.21 6.92 -6.16
C GLN A 28 5.68 8.22 -5.55
N ASN A 29 6.46 9.31 -5.58
CA ASN A 29 5.98 10.61 -5.11
C ASN A 29 4.96 11.24 -6.07
N ALA A 30 5.11 11.13 -7.39
CA ALA A 30 4.28 11.88 -8.34
C ALA A 30 2.75 11.58 -8.28
N GLU A 31 2.33 10.33 -8.09
CA GLU A 31 0.88 10.01 -7.99
C GLU A 31 0.36 10.04 -6.55
N LYS A 32 1.18 9.70 -5.55
CA LYS A 32 0.84 9.86 -4.13
C LYS A 32 0.64 11.35 -3.79
N VAL A 33 1.41 12.23 -4.45
CA VAL A 33 1.21 13.68 -4.41
C VAL A 33 -0.15 14.07 -4.96
N GLY A 34 -0.70 13.42 -6.00
CA GLY A 34 -2.00 13.80 -6.57
C GLY A 34 -3.15 13.67 -5.58
N TRP A 35 -3.34 12.48 -5.01
CA TRP A 35 -4.45 12.23 -4.08
C TRP A 35 -4.24 12.89 -2.72
N GLU A 36 -3.02 12.83 -2.15
CA GLU A 36 -2.75 13.50 -0.89
C GLU A 36 -2.89 15.03 -1.01
N HIS A 37 -2.44 15.60 -2.13
CA HIS A 37 -2.59 17.03 -2.39
C HIS A 37 -4.05 17.42 -2.61
N PHE A 38 -4.81 16.61 -3.35
CA PHE A 38 -6.25 16.79 -3.52
C PHE A 38 -6.97 16.75 -2.17
N SER A 39 -6.75 15.69 -1.38
CA SER A 39 -7.31 15.51 -0.04
C SER A 39 -6.98 16.67 0.89
N LYS A 40 -5.71 17.09 0.92
CA LYS A 40 -5.25 18.25 1.70
C LYS A 40 -5.93 19.54 1.26
N SER A 41 -6.08 19.75 -0.04
CA SER A 41 -6.72 20.95 -0.61
C SER A 41 -8.21 21.01 -0.26
N VAL A 42 -8.93 19.89 -0.35
CA VAL A 42 -10.34 19.79 0.07
C VAL A 42 -10.47 20.07 1.56
N ARG A 43 -9.65 19.43 2.42
CA ARG A 43 -9.67 19.66 3.87
C ARG A 43 -9.41 21.13 4.22
N ARG A 44 -8.44 21.77 3.56
CA ARG A 44 -8.16 23.20 3.73
C ARG A 44 -9.37 24.05 3.35
N ASN A 45 -10.01 23.78 2.21
CA ASN A 45 -11.17 24.56 1.77
C ASN A 45 -12.38 24.40 2.70
N LEU A 46 -12.62 23.21 3.24
CA LEU A 46 -13.68 22.97 4.23
C LEU A 46 -13.42 23.71 5.54
N LEU A 47 -12.15 23.88 5.94
CA LEU A 47 -11.78 24.69 7.10
C LEU A 47 -12.00 26.18 6.85
N GLU A 48 -11.58 26.69 5.69
CA GLU A 48 -11.80 28.08 5.28
C GLU A 48 -13.30 28.42 5.26
N LYS A 49 -14.14 27.48 4.82
CA LYS A 49 -15.60 27.62 4.76
C LYS A 49 -16.33 27.20 6.03
N ARG A 50 -15.65 26.96 7.16
CA ARG A 50 -16.29 26.48 8.41
C ARG A 50 -17.44 27.37 8.91
N HIS A 51 -17.36 28.67 8.66
CA HIS A 51 -18.36 29.64 9.12
C HIS A 51 -19.53 29.82 8.13
N THR A 52 -19.40 29.35 6.89
CA THR A 52 -20.41 29.49 5.83
C THR A 52 -21.02 28.16 5.41
N LEU A 53 -20.34 27.04 5.69
CA LEU A 53 -20.77 25.69 5.38
C LEU A 53 -21.19 24.95 6.66
N GLU A 54 -22.39 24.39 6.66
CA GLU A 54 -22.89 23.60 7.78
C GLU A 54 -21.94 22.44 8.11
N SER A 55 -21.82 22.14 9.41
CA SER A 55 -20.97 21.06 9.89
C SER A 55 -21.34 19.70 9.28
N ARG A 56 -22.63 19.45 9.05
CA ARG A 56 -23.10 18.20 8.44
C ARG A 56 -22.57 18.04 7.01
N VAL A 57 -22.68 19.08 6.19
CA VAL A 57 -22.17 19.07 4.82
C VAL A 57 -20.64 18.86 4.80
N ARG A 58 -19.91 19.44 5.74
CA ARG A 58 -18.45 19.21 5.85
C ARG A 58 -18.12 17.77 6.19
N LEU A 59 -18.89 17.14 7.08
CA LEU A 59 -18.72 15.72 7.41
C LEU A 59 -19.03 14.83 6.20
N ASP A 60 -20.12 15.12 5.46
CA ASP A 60 -20.51 14.35 4.27
C ASP A 60 -19.45 14.42 3.17
N VAL A 61 -18.79 15.57 2.98
CA VAL A 61 -17.67 15.70 2.03
C VAL A 61 -16.46 14.89 2.51
N LEU A 62 -16.12 14.93 3.80
CA LEU A 62 -15.00 14.16 4.34
C LEU A 62 -15.24 12.65 4.25
N SER A 63 -16.46 12.18 4.52
CA SER A 63 -16.81 10.77 4.38
C SER A 63 -16.79 10.33 2.91
N SER A 64 -17.28 11.18 2.00
CA SER A 64 -17.20 10.92 0.56
C SER A 64 -15.75 10.85 0.08
N LEU A 65 -14.87 11.70 0.62
CA LEU A 65 -13.45 11.68 0.30
C LEU A 65 -12.76 10.40 0.78
N ALA A 66 -13.06 9.95 2.00
CA ALA A 66 -12.55 8.67 2.51
C ALA A 66 -13.04 7.50 1.63
N PHE A 67 -14.33 7.47 1.31
CA PHE A 67 -14.93 6.45 0.46
C PHE A 67 -14.25 6.38 -0.92
N ILE A 68 -14.00 7.52 -1.57
CA ILE A 68 -13.34 7.54 -2.88
C ILE A 68 -11.91 6.99 -2.77
N LYS A 69 -11.16 7.36 -1.73
CA LYS A 69 -9.79 6.87 -1.49
C LYS A 69 -9.75 5.34 -1.42
N GLU A 70 -10.64 4.76 -0.63
CA GLU A 70 -10.73 3.31 -0.41
C GLU A 70 -11.02 2.55 -1.71
N HIS A 71 -11.72 3.18 -2.65
CA HIS A 71 -12.17 2.57 -3.90
C HIS A 71 -11.36 3.00 -5.14
N LEU A 72 -10.25 3.73 -4.98
CA LEU A 72 -9.40 4.10 -6.11
C LEU A 72 -8.94 2.84 -6.88
N PRO A 73 -8.93 2.87 -8.21
CA PRO A 73 -8.46 1.73 -9.00
C PRO A 73 -6.97 1.49 -8.74
N ILE A 74 -6.58 0.21 -8.69
CA ILE A 74 -5.17 -0.18 -8.65
C ILE A 74 -4.68 -0.25 -10.09
N GLU A 75 -3.59 0.46 -10.37
CA GLU A 75 -3.05 0.55 -11.72
C GLU A 75 -2.45 -0.79 -12.15
N LYS A 76 -2.76 -1.23 -13.38
CA LYS A 76 -2.32 -2.54 -13.88
C LYS A 76 -0.89 -2.51 -14.42
N ASP A 77 -0.48 -1.38 -14.99
CA ASP A 77 0.79 -1.26 -15.73
C ASP A 77 1.94 -0.75 -14.85
N THR A 78 1.76 -0.81 -13.54
CA THR A 78 2.77 -0.37 -12.57
C THR A 78 3.47 -1.55 -11.88
N ASN A 79 4.56 -1.25 -11.17
CA ASN A 79 5.35 -2.24 -10.45
C ASN A 79 4.59 -2.85 -9.25
N VAL A 80 5.03 -4.02 -8.81
CA VAL A 80 4.35 -4.78 -7.74
C VAL A 80 4.30 -3.99 -6.43
N PHE A 81 5.37 -3.30 -6.06
CA PHE A 81 5.39 -2.49 -4.84
C PHE A 81 4.37 -1.35 -4.86
N ARG A 82 4.16 -0.68 -6.00
CA ARG A 82 3.13 0.36 -6.14
C ARG A 82 1.73 -0.24 -6.05
N LYS A 83 1.49 -1.41 -6.66
CA LYS A 83 0.20 -2.12 -6.51
C LYS A 83 -0.08 -2.49 -5.06
N ILE A 84 0.93 -2.95 -4.32
CA ILE A 84 0.85 -3.24 -2.88
C ILE A 84 0.56 -1.97 -2.08
N GLN A 85 1.21 -0.85 -2.42
CA GLN A 85 0.94 0.42 -1.77
C GLN A 85 -0.49 0.89 -2.02
N GLN A 86 -0.98 0.82 -3.27
CA GLN A 86 -2.35 1.18 -3.63
C GLN A 86 -3.38 0.25 -2.96
N LEU A 87 -3.06 -1.04 -2.81
CA LEU A 87 -3.85 -1.99 -2.03
C LEU A 87 -3.93 -1.55 -0.57
N ALA A 88 -2.80 -1.22 0.06
CA ALA A 88 -2.75 -0.78 1.45
C ALA A 88 -3.50 0.56 1.66
N ASP A 89 -3.32 1.52 0.74
CA ASP A 89 -4.02 2.81 0.79
C ASP A 89 -5.55 2.63 0.70
N GLY A 90 -6.00 1.57 0.02
CA GLY A 90 -7.40 1.19 -0.11
C GLY A 90 -7.99 0.45 1.09
N LEU A 91 -7.18 -0.12 1.99
CA LEU A 91 -7.64 -0.81 3.20
C LEU A 91 -8.04 0.14 4.34
N GLY A 92 -7.78 1.44 4.19
CA GLY A 92 -8.19 2.47 5.13
C GLY A 92 -7.04 3.26 5.74
N ASP A 93 -7.40 4.27 6.51
CA ASP A 93 -6.44 5.07 7.25
C ASP A 93 -5.79 4.20 8.36
N HIS A 94 -4.51 4.42 8.66
CA HIS A 94 -3.66 3.61 9.56
C HIS A 94 -3.04 2.33 8.97
N CYS A 95 -3.21 2.08 7.67
CA CYS A 95 -2.45 1.04 7.00
C CYS A 95 -0.99 1.48 6.76
N VAL A 96 -0.02 0.65 7.16
CA VAL A 96 1.42 0.91 7.00
C VAL A 96 2.08 -0.22 6.25
N VAL A 97 2.77 0.12 5.15
CA VAL A 97 3.60 -0.82 4.40
C VAL A 97 5.02 -0.80 4.95
N THR A 98 5.56 -1.97 5.29
CA THR A 98 6.92 -2.13 5.84
C THR A 98 7.67 -3.20 5.07
N ALA A 99 8.77 -2.85 4.40
CA ALA A 99 9.60 -3.80 3.67
C ALA A 99 10.44 -4.69 4.63
N HIS A 100 10.72 -5.91 4.21
CA HIS A 100 11.68 -6.82 4.84
C HIS A 100 12.44 -7.61 3.75
N SER A 101 13.41 -8.44 4.17
CA SER A 101 14.39 -9.06 3.25
C SER A 101 13.80 -9.84 2.07
N ASN A 102 12.58 -10.36 2.20
CA ASN A 102 11.95 -11.25 1.23
C ASN A 102 10.59 -10.72 0.76
N GLY A 103 10.28 -9.43 0.97
CA GLY A 103 8.96 -8.88 0.64
C GLY A 103 8.53 -7.70 1.51
N CYS A 104 7.25 -7.65 1.85
CA CYS A 104 6.70 -6.58 2.68
C CYS A 104 5.51 -7.02 3.54
N TYR A 105 5.34 -6.33 4.66
CA TYR A 105 4.14 -6.35 5.48
C TYR A 105 3.22 -5.18 5.13
N ILE A 106 1.92 -5.43 5.11
CA ILE A 106 0.87 -4.42 5.24
C ILE A 106 0.27 -4.58 6.63
N LYS A 107 0.37 -3.55 7.46
CA LYS A 107 -0.12 -3.55 8.84
C LYS A 107 -1.25 -2.56 9.03
N HIS A 108 -2.40 -3.06 9.43
CA HIS A 108 -3.56 -2.34 9.94
C HIS A 108 -3.85 -2.89 11.36
N PRO A 109 -4.43 -2.13 12.29
CA PRO A 109 -4.73 -2.60 13.65
C PRO A 109 -5.42 -3.98 13.69
N ASP A 110 -6.30 -4.22 12.73
CA ASP A 110 -7.13 -5.42 12.65
C ASP A 110 -6.69 -6.44 11.59
N VAL A 111 -5.71 -6.13 10.75
CA VAL A 111 -5.20 -7.07 9.74
C VAL A 111 -3.72 -6.87 9.48
N THR A 112 -2.98 -7.97 9.44
CA THR A 112 -1.60 -8.00 8.95
C THR A 112 -1.54 -8.91 7.74
N ILE A 113 -1.00 -8.40 6.64
CA ILE A 113 -0.73 -9.17 5.42
C ILE A 113 0.79 -9.21 5.24
N ASP A 114 1.34 -10.40 5.10
CA ASP A 114 2.75 -10.64 4.74
C ASP A 114 2.79 -11.11 3.29
N ILE A 115 3.54 -10.41 2.45
CA ILE A 115 3.67 -10.69 1.02
C ILE A 115 5.14 -10.96 0.72
N GLY A 116 5.45 -12.19 0.33
CA GLY A 116 6.76 -12.54 -0.17
C GLY A 116 6.93 -12.13 -1.63
N ILE A 117 8.05 -11.50 -1.96
CA ILE A 117 8.41 -11.04 -3.30
C ILE A 117 9.80 -11.59 -3.63
N ALA A 118 9.92 -12.26 -4.78
CA ALA A 118 11.18 -12.76 -5.32
C ALA A 118 11.25 -12.39 -6.80
N GLU A 119 12.31 -11.70 -7.22
CA GLU A 119 12.52 -11.28 -8.62
C GLU A 119 11.28 -10.59 -9.21
N ASP A 120 10.73 -9.61 -8.49
CA ASP A 120 9.49 -8.88 -8.82
C ASP A 120 8.21 -9.73 -8.95
N ASN A 121 8.28 -11.01 -8.57
CA ASN A 121 7.14 -11.92 -8.56
C ASN A 121 6.67 -12.22 -7.14
N ILE A 122 5.35 -12.31 -6.97
CA ILE A 122 4.77 -12.65 -5.67
C ILE A 122 4.96 -14.15 -5.42
N SER A 123 5.71 -14.47 -4.36
CA SER A 123 6.11 -15.84 -4.02
C SER A 123 5.25 -16.46 -2.92
N SER A 124 4.79 -15.67 -1.96
CA SER A 124 3.94 -16.12 -0.85
C SER A 124 3.00 -15.02 -0.36
N CYS A 125 1.91 -15.41 0.30
CA CYS A 125 1.00 -14.49 0.96
C CYS A 125 0.47 -15.15 2.23
N LYS A 126 0.60 -14.45 3.36
CA LYS A 126 0.02 -14.84 4.64
C LYS A 126 -0.84 -13.71 5.17
N ILE A 127 -1.92 -14.05 5.84
CA ILE A 127 -2.83 -13.06 6.43
C ILE A 127 -3.08 -13.45 7.88
N GLY A 128 -3.18 -12.44 8.75
CA GLY A 128 -3.61 -12.58 10.13
C GLY A 128 -4.62 -11.50 10.43
N TYR A 129 -5.76 -11.87 11.01
CA TYR A 129 -6.82 -10.94 11.37
C TYR A 129 -6.92 -10.83 12.89
N PHE A 130 -7.23 -9.63 13.39
CA PHE A 130 -7.63 -9.39 14.77
C PHE A 130 -6.64 -9.94 15.81
N GLY A 131 -5.35 -9.71 15.57
CA GLY A 131 -4.25 -10.17 16.44
C GLY A 131 -3.93 -11.66 16.36
N GLN A 132 -4.59 -12.41 15.47
CA GLN A 132 -4.27 -13.82 15.24
C GLN A 132 -2.93 -13.98 14.50
N PRO A 133 -2.25 -15.14 14.69
CA PRO A 133 -1.04 -15.45 13.93
C PRO A 133 -1.28 -15.45 12.41
N LEU A 134 -0.24 -15.12 11.66
CA LEU A 134 -0.24 -15.21 10.20
C LEU A 134 -0.42 -16.67 9.76
N PHE A 135 -1.37 -16.92 8.88
CA PHE A 135 -1.58 -18.21 8.23
C PHE A 135 -1.46 -18.07 6.72
N ASP A 136 -1.06 -19.15 6.04
CA ASP A 136 -0.94 -19.19 4.60
C ASP A 136 -2.30 -18.92 3.94
N ALA A 137 -2.34 -17.97 3.01
CA ALA A 137 -3.54 -17.53 2.33
C ALA A 137 -3.42 -17.85 0.82
N PRO A 138 -3.66 -19.11 0.39
CA PRO A 138 -3.45 -19.53 -1.00
C PRO A 138 -4.37 -18.79 -1.99
N ASP A 139 -5.60 -18.47 -1.59
CA ASP A 139 -6.53 -17.71 -2.42
C ASP A 139 -6.05 -16.26 -2.63
N ALA A 140 -5.55 -15.62 -1.57
CA ALA A 140 -4.96 -14.29 -1.65
C ALA A 140 -3.69 -14.29 -2.50
N LEU A 141 -2.85 -15.32 -2.36
CA LEU A 141 -1.67 -15.52 -3.20
C LEU A 141 -2.05 -15.63 -4.69
N ASN A 142 -3.12 -16.36 -5.01
CA ASN A 142 -3.59 -16.50 -6.38
C ASN A 142 -4.11 -15.16 -6.96
N LEU A 143 -4.87 -14.39 -6.18
CA LEU A 143 -5.31 -13.05 -6.57
C LEU A 143 -4.11 -12.13 -6.87
N LEU A 144 -3.11 -12.13 -5.99
CA LEU A 144 -1.91 -11.34 -6.15
C LEU A 144 -1.11 -11.74 -7.40
N LYS A 145 -0.93 -13.04 -7.65
CA LYS A 145 -0.24 -13.55 -8.85
C LYS A 145 -0.97 -13.25 -10.16
N THR A 146 -2.30 -13.19 -10.12
CA THR A 146 -3.14 -12.86 -11.30
C THR A 146 -3.33 -11.36 -11.52
N GLY A 147 -2.74 -10.52 -10.67
CA GLY A 147 -2.86 -9.07 -10.76
C GLY A 147 -4.18 -8.52 -10.22
N GLU A 148 -4.95 -9.32 -9.50
CA GLU A 148 -6.28 -9.01 -8.98
C GLU A 148 -6.21 -8.37 -7.58
N PHE A 149 -5.32 -7.40 -7.40
CA PHE A 149 -5.08 -6.71 -6.12
C PHE A 149 -6.35 -6.04 -5.58
N SER A 150 -7.20 -5.50 -6.45
CA SER A 150 -8.46 -4.86 -6.03
C SER A 150 -9.42 -5.89 -5.42
N LYS A 151 -9.50 -7.11 -5.96
CA LYS A 151 -10.33 -8.18 -5.38
C LYS A 151 -9.85 -8.57 -3.98
N LEU A 152 -8.53 -8.63 -3.78
CA LEU A 152 -7.97 -8.88 -2.46
C LEU A 152 -8.31 -7.74 -1.49
N ARG A 153 -8.11 -6.49 -1.90
CA ARG A 153 -8.49 -5.31 -1.09
C ARG A 153 -9.96 -5.39 -0.68
N ASP A 154 -10.86 -5.61 -1.63
CA ASP A 154 -12.30 -5.61 -1.39
C ASP A 154 -12.69 -6.76 -0.45
N ALA A 155 -12.11 -7.95 -0.62
CA ALA A 155 -12.33 -9.08 0.29
C ALA A 155 -11.84 -8.80 1.72
N VAL A 156 -10.65 -8.22 1.88
CA VAL A 156 -10.12 -7.84 3.20
C VAL A 156 -10.99 -6.73 3.82
N SER A 157 -11.39 -5.75 3.03
CA SER A 157 -12.25 -4.63 3.48
C SER A 157 -13.61 -5.11 3.95
N LEU A 158 -14.20 -6.09 3.25
CA LEU A 158 -15.44 -6.76 3.68
C LEU A 158 -15.27 -7.44 5.04
N ILE A 159 -14.16 -8.14 5.27
CA ILE A 159 -13.85 -8.77 6.56
C ILE A 159 -13.70 -7.70 7.65
N LEU A 160 -12.94 -6.63 7.40
CA LEU A 160 -12.79 -5.51 8.33
C LEU A 160 -14.13 -4.83 8.66
N SER A 161 -15.04 -4.74 7.68
CA SER A 161 -16.37 -4.17 7.88
C SER A 161 -17.36 -5.10 8.61
N SER A 162 -17.08 -6.40 8.64
CA SER A 162 -17.97 -7.41 9.23
C SER A 162 -17.92 -7.47 10.76
N LEU A 163 -16.93 -6.83 11.38
CA LEU A 163 -16.88 -6.68 12.82
C LEU A 163 -17.89 -5.62 13.30
N PRO A 164 -18.62 -5.89 14.41
CA PRO A 164 -19.36 -4.84 15.08
C PRO A 164 -18.38 -3.74 15.48
N LYS A 165 -18.62 -2.49 15.05
CA LYS A 165 -17.81 -1.32 15.44
C LYS A 165 -17.96 -0.92 16.92
N GLU A 166 -18.51 -1.80 17.74
CA GLU A 166 -18.77 -1.59 19.16
C GLU A 166 -18.47 -2.87 19.94
N ILE A 167 -17.23 -3.00 20.42
CA ILE A 167 -16.92 -3.12 21.86
C ILE A 167 -15.54 -2.48 22.07
N SER A 168 -15.48 -1.15 22.05
CA SER A 168 -14.38 -0.45 22.73
C SER A 168 -14.63 -0.63 24.23
N MET A 169 -13.82 -1.45 24.90
CA MET A 169 -13.67 -1.37 26.37
C MET A 169 -12.77 -0.20 26.73
#